data_AF-A0A956MRX4-F1
#
_entry.id   AF-A0A956MRX4-F1
#
_cell.length_a   1.000
_cell.length_b   1.000
_cell.length_c   1.000
_cell.angle_alpha   90.00
_cell.angle_beta   90.00
_cell.angle_gamma   90.00
#
_symmetry.space_group_name_H-M   'P 1'
#
loop_
_entity.id
_entity.type
_entity.pdbx_description
1 polymer ?
#
loop_
_entity_poly.entity_id
_entity_poly.type
_entity_poly.pdbx_seq_one_letter_code
_entity_poly.pdbx_strand_id
1 'polypeptide(L)'
;MQKRANRLLLSVILILGVVPFFSSAQAQTVESTLEKLMVHYEEMVLQTYQEMQALDPVEIAKPERVAFDSVLSAYSTRVLEIYETLTRMKEFTLENNRNIAGRVLILRALAFLDIAKEAPYRLEQACSDYRRALLLTKDSKIPVINQHLPYEVWVGDRLYTRLADLLDDKDKNFTLLKCMQQATNKE
;
A
#
# COMPACT_ATOMS: atom_id res chain seq x y z
N MET A 1 21.96 34.45 61.64
CA MET A 1 21.47 33.12 61.23
C MET A 1 20.90 33.20 59.81
N GLN A 2 21.75 33.17 58.78
CA GLN A 2 21.33 33.55 57.41
C GLN A 2 22.06 32.71 56.35
N LYS A 3 21.96 31.38 56.46
CA LYS A 3 22.60 30.42 55.53
C LYS A 3 21.71 29.21 55.16
N ARG A 4 20.39 29.27 55.39
CA ARG A 4 19.49 28.13 55.11
C ARG A 4 18.47 28.33 53.98
N ALA A 5 18.28 29.54 53.45
CA ALA A 5 17.25 29.79 52.44
C ALA A 5 17.69 29.53 50.98
N ASN A 6 18.99 29.47 50.66
CA ASN A 6 19.48 29.35 49.27
C ASN A 6 19.68 27.92 48.76
N ARG A 7 19.39 26.87 49.55
CA ARG A 7 19.54 25.48 49.09
C ARG A 7 18.25 24.81 48.59
N LEU A 8 17.08 25.44 48.77
CA LEU A 8 15.79 24.90 48.36
C LEU A 8 15.28 25.43 47.00
N LEU A 9 15.90 26.49 46.46
CA LEU A 9 15.51 27.08 45.17
C LEU A 9 16.23 26.45 43.97
N LEU A 10 17.30 25.68 44.18
CA LEU A 10 18.04 24.99 43.12
C LEU A 10 17.51 23.57 42.81
N SER A 11 16.66 23.01 43.66
CA SER A 11 16.13 21.65 43.51
C SER A 11 14.76 21.58 42.81
N VAL A 12 14.06 22.70 42.61
CA VAL A 12 12.74 22.71 41.94
C VAL A 12 12.86 23.00 40.43
N ILE A 13 13.95 23.62 39.99
CA ILE A 13 14.17 23.93 38.55
C ILE A 13 14.73 22.72 37.78
N LEU A 14 15.25 21.70 38.46
CA LEU A 14 15.84 20.53 37.80
C LEU A 14 14.84 19.42 37.42
N ILE A 15 13.57 19.54 37.82
CA ILE A 15 12.54 18.51 37.56
C ILE A 15 11.66 18.87 36.35
N LEU A 16 11.69 20.12 35.89
CA LEU A 16 10.90 20.57 34.73
C LEU A 16 11.70 20.60 33.40
N GLY A 17 12.99 20.26 33.44
CA GLY A 17 13.90 20.39 32.30
C GLY A 17 14.24 19.09 31.57
N VAL A 18 13.72 17.95 32.01
CA VAL A 18 14.02 16.64 31.40
C VAL A 18 12.71 15.95 31.10
N VAL A 19 12.50 15.67 29.80
CA VAL A 19 11.32 15.05 29.15
C VAL A 19 10.24 16.08 28.76
N PRO A 20 10.27 16.55 27.49
CA PRO A 20 9.94 15.66 26.37
C PRO A 20 10.92 15.78 25.19
N PHE A 21 12.18 15.38 25.36
CA PHE A 21 13.09 15.18 24.20
C PHE A 21 13.16 13.73 23.72
N PHE A 22 12.57 12.78 24.45
CA PHE A 22 12.56 11.36 24.08
C PHE A 22 11.36 10.95 23.21
N SER A 23 10.30 11.76 23.15
CA SER A 23 9.08 11.42 22.42
C SER A 23 9.22 11.62 20.90
N SER A 24 9.94 12.65 20.46
CA SER A 24 10.09 12.98 19.04
C SER A 24 11.06 12.05 18.31
N ALA A 25 12.22 11.74 18.91
CA ALA A 25 13.21 10.86 18.31
C ALA A 25 12.69 9.41 18.15
N GLN A 26 11.90 8.92 19.11
CA GLN A 26 11.30 7.59 19.05
C GLN A 26 10.11 7.51 18.09
N ALA A 27 9.31 8.59 17.97
CA ALA A 27 8.24 8.63 16.98
C ALA A 27 8.78 8.65 15.54
N GLN A 28 9.85 9.41 15.29
CA GLN A 28 10.48 9.49 13.97
C GLN A 28 11.16 8.17 13.55
N THR A 29 11.69 7.40 14.51
CA THR A 29 12.26 6.07 14.22
C THR A 29 11.18 5.03 13.93
N VAL A 30 10.05 5.06 14.62
CA VAL A 30 8.89 4.19 14.34
C VAL A 30 8.31 4.49 12.96
N GLU A 31 8.11 5.77 12.65
CA GLU A 31 7.61 6.22 11.36
C GLU A 31 8.50 5.74 10.20
N SER A 32 9.80 6.00 10.28
CA SER A 32 10.75 5.57 9.24
C SER A 32 10.78 4.05 9.10
N THR A 33 10.58 3.30 10.20
CA THR A 33 10.51 1.84 10.17
C THR A 33 9.24 1.37 9.46
N LEU A 34 8.09 1.98 9.75
CA LEU A 34 6.82 1.68 9.09
C LEU A 34 6.90 1.98 7.59
N GLU A 35 7.48 3.10 7.19
CA GLU A 35 7.66 3.44 5.76
C GLU A 35 8.54 2.41 5.04
N LYS A 36 9.64 1.97 5.65
CA LYS A 36 10.48 0.88 5.10
C LYS A 36 9.73 -0.44 4.99
N LEU A 37 8.94 -0.79 6.01
CA LEU A 37 8.11 -2.00 5.97
C LEU A 37 7.03 -1.92 4.88
N MET A 38 6.45 -0.74 4.67
CA MET A 38 5.45 -0.51 3.63
C MET A 38 6.04 -0.75 2.24
N VAL A 39 7.24 -0.24 1.98
CA VAL A 39 7.99 -0.49 0.73
C VAL A 39 8.35 -1.96 0.59
N HIS A 40 8.85 -2.60 1.65
CA HIS A 40 9.18 -4.02 1.63
C HIS A 40 7.96 -4.89 1.29
N TYR A 41 6.80 -4.64 1.90
CA TYR A 41 5.59 -5.41 1.58
C TYR A 41 5.04 -5.09 0.18
N GLU A 42 5.24 -3.88 -0.34
CA GLU A 42 4.96 -3.58 -1.76
C GLU A 42 5.82 -4.44 -2.69
N GLU A 43 7.12 -4.56 -2.43
CA GLU A 43 8.01 -5.45 -3.18
C GLU A 43 7.53 -6.90 -3.12
N MET A 44 7.11 -7.39 -1.95
CA MET A 44 6.58 -8.75 -1.80
C MET A 44 5.28 -8.98 -2.59
N VAL A 45 4.37 -7.99 -2.63
CA VAL A 45 3.15 -8.05 -3.46
C VAL A 45 3.53 -8.13 -4.93
N LEU A 46 4.48 -7.31 -5.37
CA LEU A 46 4.94 -7.31 -6.75
C LEU A 46 5.59 -8.64 -7.14
N GLN A 47 6.51 -9.16 -6.33
CA GLN A 47 7.16 -10.45 -6.58
C GLN A 47 6.12 -11.57 -6.69
N THR A 48 5.18 -11.63 -5.74
CA THR A 48 4.10 -12.63 -5.75
C THR A 48 3.26 -12.53 -7.03
N TYR A 49 2.95 -11.30 -7.48
CA TYR A 49 2.23 -11.08 -8.73
C TYR A 49 3.03 -11.55 -9.95
N GLN A 50 4.32 -11.22 -10.02
CA GLN A 50 5.19 -11.64 -11.13
C GLN A 50 5.33 -13.16 -11.20
N GLU A 51 5.57 -13.81 -10.06
CA GLU A 51 5.64 -15.27 -9.97
C GLU A 51 4.34 -15.90 -10.46
N MET A 52 3.18 -15.38 -10.03
CA MET A 52 1.90 -15.84 -10.51
C MET A 52 1.72 -15.65 -12.03
N GLN A 53 2.23 -14.55 -12.60
CA GLN A 53 2.16 -14.26 -14.05
C GLN A 53 3.15 -15.07 -14.89
N ALA A 54 4.27 -15.51 -14.31
CA ALA A 54 5.29 -16.29 -14.99
C ALA A 54 4.83 -17.74 -15.24
N LEU A 55 3.84 -18.20 -14.48
CA LEU A 55 3.31 -19.55 -14.61
C LEU A 55 2.28 -19.63 -15.77
N ASP A 56 2.28 -20.74 -16.50
CA ASP A 56 1.34 -20.95 -17.60
C ASP A 56 -0.11 -21.03 -17.05
N PRO A 57 -1.04 -20.18 -17.52
CA PRO A 57 -2.45 -20.21 -17.11
C PRO A 57 -3.15 -21.55 -17.36
N VAL A 58 -2.61 -22.43 -18.18
CA VAL A 58 -3.11 -23.80 -18.41
C VAL A 58 -2.50 -24.78 -17.41
N GLU A 59 -1.28 -24.54 -16.94
CA GLU A 59 -0.53 -25.47 -16.07
C GLU A 59 -0.68 -25.17 -14.57
N ILE A 60 -0.99 -23.94 -14.15
CA ILE A 60 -1.13 -23.65 -12.70
C ILE A 60 -2.31 -24.44 -12.14
N ALA A 61 -1.99 -25.35 -11.22
CA ALA A 61 -3.00 -26.11 -10.51
C ALA A 61 -3.87 -25.19 -9.65
N LYS A 62 -5.17 -25.47 -9.56
CA LYS A 62 -6.12 -24.68 -8.76
C LYS A 62 -5.62 -24.37 -7.32
N PRO A 63 -4.99 -25.30 -6.57
CA PRO A 63 -4.48 -25.01 -5.23
C PRO A 63 -3.37 -23.96 -5.20
N GLU A 64 -2.50 -23.91 -6.22
CA GLU A 64 -1.41 -22.95 -6.30
C GLU A 64 -1.94 -21.52 -6.52
N ARG A 65 -2.97 -21.35 -7.37
CA ARG A 65 -3.63 -20.04 -7.54
C ARG A 65 -4.23 -19.52 -6.24
N VAL A 66 -4.86 -20.42 -5.46
CA VAL A 66 -5.43 -20.08 -4.15
C VAL A 66 -4.33 -19.69 -3.16
N ALA A 67 -3.16 -20.33 -3.23
CA ALA A 67 -2.01 -19.96 -2.42
C ALA A 67 -1.48 -18.57 -2.80
N PHE A 68 -1.29 -18.28 -4.09
CA PHE A 68 -0.87 -16.95 -4.55
C PHE A 68 -1.85 -15.87 -4.13
N ASP A 69 -3.15 -16.11 -4.32
CA ASP A 69 -4.23 -15.22 -3.87
C ASP A 69 -4.16 -14.94 -2.35
N SER A 70 -3.93 -15.99 -1.55
CA SER A 70 -3.79 -15.85 -0.09
C SER A 70 -2.56 -15.03 0.30
N VAL A 71 -1.41 -15.30 -0.31
CA VAL A 71 -0.14 -14.59 -0.04
C VAL A 71 -0.23 -13.13 -0.47
N LEU A 72 -0.73 -12.88 -1.68
CA LEU A 72 -0.90 -11.55 -2.23
C LEU A 72 -1.88 -10.73 -1.39
N SER A 73 -2.97 -11.35 -0.93
CA SER A 73 -3.94 -10.73 -0.01
C SER A 73 -3.30 -10.40 1.34
N ALA A 74 -2.46 -11.28 1.89
CA ALA A 74 -1.80 -11.06 3.16
C ALA A 74 -0.83 -9.87 3.10
N TYR A 75 0.08 -9.82 2.13
CA TYR A 75 1.02 -8.72 1.98
C TYR A 75 0.32 -7.39 1.64
N SER A 76 -0.70 -7.43 0.77
CA SER A 76 -1.50 -6.24 0.47
C SER A 76 -2.20 -5.70 1.72
N THR A 77 -2.69 -6.58 2.58
CA THR A 77 -3.31 -6.19 3.86
C THR A 77 -2.29 -5.51 4.77
N ARG A 78 -1.05 -6.03 4.86
CA ARG A 78 0.00 -5.38 5.65
C ARG A 78 0.33 -3.98 5.16
N VAL A 79 0.41 -3.75 3.85
CA VAL A 79 0.62 -2.41 3.27
C VAL A 79 -0.51 -1.47 3.69
N LEU A 80 -1.77 -1.92 3.62
CA LEU A 80 -2.93 -1.11 3.97
C LEU A 80 -3.02 -0.82 5.47
N GLU A 81 -2.69 -1.78 6.33
CA GLU A 81 -2.63 -1.59 7.79
C GLU A 81 -1.54 -0.57 8.17
N ILE A 82 -0.37 -0.64 7.53
CA ILE A 82 0.71 0.33 7.73
C ILE A 82 0.29 1.72 7.23
N TYR A 83 -0.32 1.80 6.05
CA TYR A 83 -0.86 3.05 5.51
C TYR A 83 -1.87 3.72 6.46
N GLU A 84 -2.81 2.94 6.99
CA GLU A 84 -3.81 3.43 7.95
C GLU A 84 -3.16 3.89 9.25
N THR A 85 -2.15 3.16 9.73
CA THR A 85 -1.37 3.53 10.92
C THR A 85 -0.64 4.85 10.71
N LEU A 86 0.10 5.00 9.61
CA LEU A 86 0.82 6.22 9.27
C LEU A 86 -0.13 7.42 9.10
N THR A 87 -1.31 7.19 8.50
CA THR A 87 -2.35 8.23 8.34
C THR A 87 -2.86 8.72 9.69
N ARG A 88 -3.09 7.80 10.65
CA ARG A 88 -3.53 8.16 12.01
C ARG A 88 -2.43 8.86 12.82
N MET A 89 -1.16 8.57 12.55
CA MET A 89 -0.02 9.15 13.27
C MET A 89 0.30 10.59 12.82
N LYS A 90 0.19 10.91 11.53
CA LYS A 90 0.71 12.16 10.96
C LYS A 90 -0.31 13.30 10.80
N GLU A 91 -1.60 13.07 11.07
CA GLU A 91 -2.75 13.90 10.62
C GLU A 91 -2.86 14.05 9.08
N PHE A 92 -1.74 13.98 8.33
CA PHE A 92 -1.64 14.04 6.88
C PHE A 92 -0.76 12.91 6.34
N THR A 93 -1.26 12.14 5.37
CA THR A 93 -0.49 11.07 4.75
C THR A 93 0.36 11.60 3.59
N LEU A 94 1.63 11.19 3.53
CA LEU A 94 2.51 11.52 2.41
C LEU A 94 1.94 10.97 1.09
N GLU A 95 2.10 11.73 0.01
CA GLU A 95 1.71 11.31 -1.35
C GLU A 95 2.34 9.96 -1.72
N ASN A 96 3.60 9.74 -1.32
CA ASN A 96 4.27 8.47 -1.56
C ASN A 96 3.54 7.28 -0.91
N ASN A 97 3.09 7.41 0.33
CA ASN A 97 2.40 6.33 1.05
C ASN A 97 1.04 6.03 0.39
N ARG A 98 0.32 7.07 -0.07
CA ARG A 98 -0.91 6.89 -0.86
C ARG A 98 -0.64 6.16 -2.17
N ASN A 99 0.44 6.53 -2.87
CA ASN A 99 0.81 5.89 -4.13
C ASN A 99 1.20 4.42 -3.92
N ILE A 100 1.95 4.07 -2.88
CA ILE A 100 2.28 2.68 -2.53
C ILE A 100 1.00 1.87 -2.29
N ALA A 101 0.10 2.36 -1.42
CA ALA A 101 -1.18 1.70 -1.15
C ALA A 101 -2.03 1.54 -2.43
N GLY A 102 -2.06 2.57 -3.28
CA GLY A 102 -2.76 2.56 -4.56
C GLY A 102 -2.21 1.52 -5.53
N ARG A 103 -0.88 1.45 -5.72
CA ARG A 103 -0.25 0.47 -6.60
C ARG A 103 -0.54 -0.96 -6.15
N VAL A 104 -0.41 -1.23 -4.86
CA VAL A 104 -0.69 -2.55 -4.26
C VAL A 104 -2.14 -2.99 -4.48
N LEU A 105 -3.10 -2.08 -4.30
CA LEU A 105 -4.51 -2.36 -4.60
C LEU A 105 -4.75 -2.65 -6.10
N ILE A 106 -4.07 -1.94 -7.00
CA ILE A 106 -4.18 -2.20 -8.45
C ILE A 106 -3.58 -3.57 -8.81
N LEU A 107 -2.42 -3.92 -8.27
CA LEU A 107 -1.80 -5.23 -8.48
C LEU A 107 -2.69 -6.37 -7.95
N ARG A 108 -3.31 -6.19 -6.78
CA ARG A 108 -4.27 -7.17 -6.25
C ARG A 108 -5.54 -7.26 -7.09
N ALA A 109 -6.06 -6.14 -7.57
CA ALA A 109 -7.20 -6.14 -8.47
C ALA A 109 -6.88 -6.89 -9.78
N LEU A 110 -5.71 -6.68 -10.37
CA LEU A 110 -5.24 -7.42 -11.54
C LEU A 110 -5.20 -8.92 -11.28
N ALA A 111 -4.59 -9.35 -10.16
CA ALA A 111 -4.53 -10.76 -9.78
C ALA A 111 -5.93 -11.39 -9.61
N PHE A 112 -6.85 -10.69 -8.96
CA PHE A 112 -8.21 -11.18 -8.74
C PHE A 112 -9.00 -11.30 -10.05
N LEU A 113 -8.76 -10.42 -11.02
CA LEU A 113 -9.38 -10.53 -12.35
C LEU A 113 -8.89 -11.74 -13.14
N ASP A 114 -7.68 -12.23 -12.88
CA ASP A 114 -7.15 -13.41 -13.55
C ASP A 114 -7.81 -14.71 -13.10
N ILE A 115 -8.39 -14.71 -11.89
CA ILE A 115 -9.11 -15.87 -11.31
C ILE A 115 -10.63 -15.66 -11.22
N ALA A 116 -11.14 -14.54 -11.75
CA ALA A 116 -12.54 -14.18 -11.62
C ALA A 116 -13.49 -15.12 -12.38
N LYS A 117 -12.99 -15.83 -13.41
CA LYS A 117 -13.79 -16.83 -14.14
C LYS A 117 -14.08 -18.05 -13.26
N GLU A 118 -13.13 -18.46 -12.45
CA GLU A 118 -13.21 -19.61 -11.55
C GLU A 118 -13.82 -19.24 -10.19
N ALA A 119 -13.68 -17.98 -9.77
CA ALA A 119 -14.16 -17.46 -8.50
C ALA A 119 -14.86 -16.10 -8.71
N PRO A 120 -16.16 -16.08 -9.08
CA PRO A 120 -16.86 -14.84 -9.47
C PRO A 120 -16.85 -13.72 -8.41
N TYR A 121 -16.81 -14.05 -7.12
CA TYR A 121 -16.71 -13.07 -6.03
C TYR A 121 -15.41 -12.23 -6.10
N ARG A 122 -14.35 -12.75 -6.75
CA ARG A 122 -13.09 -12.04 -6.96
C ARG A 122 -13.24 -10.85 -7.90
N LEU A 123 -14.21 -10.89 -8.82
CA LEU A 123 -14.51 -9.73 -9.68
C LEU A 123 -14.96 -8.53 -8.85
N GLU A 124 -15.85 -8.74 -7.88
CA GLU A 124 -16.32 -7.67 -7.00
C GLU A 124 -15.19 -7.11 -6.15
N GLN A 125 -14.34 -7.98 -5.61
CA GLN A 125 -13.16 -7.57 -4.85
C GLN A 125 -12.17 -6.78 -5.71
N ALA A 126 -11.90 -7.22 -6.94
CA ALA A 126 -11.04 -6.49 -7.89
C ALA A 126 -11.59 -5.10 -8.19
N CYS A 127 -12.90 -5.00 -8.47
CA CYS A 127 -13.58 -3.74 -8.67
C CYS A 127 -13.51 -2.83 -7.42
N SER A 128 -13.63 -3.40 -6.21
CA SER A 128 -13.52 -2.67 -4.95
C SER A 128 -12.12 -2.12 -4.73
N ASP A 129 -11.09 -2.95 -4.91
CA ASP A 129 -9.70 -2.57 -4.75
C ASP A 129 -9.29 -1.49 -5.74
N TYR A 130 -9.66 -1.64 -7.01
CA TYR A 130 -9.37 -0.64 -8.04
C TYR A 130 -10.03 0.71 -7.74
N ARG A 131 -11.31 0.72 -7.33
CA ARG A 131 -12.01 1.93 -6.89
C ARG A 131 -11.29 2.59 -5.72
N ARG A 132 -10.93 1.80 -4.70
CA ARG A 132 -10.20 2.29 -3.53
C ARG A 132 -8.85 2.88 -3.93
N ALA A 133 -8.11 2.25 -4.85
CA ALA A 133 -6.84 2.75 -5.34
C ALA A 133 -6.96 4.14 -5.99
N LEU A 134 -7.96 4.31 -6.85
CA LEU A 134 -8.23 5.59 -7.52
C LEU A 134 -8.67 6.67 -6.52
N LEU A 135 -9.52 6.33 -5.56
CA LEU A 135 -9.92 7.27 -4.50
C LEU A 135 -8.74 7.69 -3.62
N LEU A 136 -7.86 6.76 -3.26
CA LEU A 136 -6.66 7.04 -2.46
C LEU A 136 -5.68 7.97 -3.18
N THR A 137 -5.66 7.93 -4.50
CA THR A 137 -4.68 8.65 -5.34
C THR A 137 -5.29 9.78 -6.16
N LYS A 138 -6.56 10.13 -5.90
CA LYS A 138 -7.31 11.17 -6.63
C LYS A 138 -6.65 12.55 -6.56
N ASP A 139 -5.97 12.84 -5.44
CA ASP A 139 -5.32 14.13 -5.17
C ASP A 139 -3.81 14.09 -5.53
N SER A 140 -3.32 12.97 -6.06
CA SER A 140 -1.92 12.85 -6.51
C SER A 140 -1.72 13.70 -7.78
N LYS A 141 -0.56 14.36 -7.89
CA LYS A 141 -0.27 15.25 -9.03
C LYS A 141 -0.28 14.51 -10.36
N ILE A 142 0.18 13.26 -10.32
CA ILE A 142 0.16 12.32 -11.44
C ILE A 142 -0.65 11.12 -10.96
N PRO A 143 -1.70 10.68 -11.68
CA PRO A 143 -2.44 9.48 -11.33
C PRO A 143 -1.50 8.29 -11.17
N VAL A 144 -1.67 7.49 -10.13
CA VAL A 144 -0.77 6.36 -9.81
C VAL A 144 -0.59 5.39 -10.98
N ILE A 145 -1.63 5.25 -11.82
CA ILE A 145 -1.59 4.41 -13.04
C ILE A 145 -0.58 4.90 -14.08
N ASN A 146 -0.34 6.21 -14.14
CA ASN A 146 0.51 6.86 -15.14
C ASN A 146 1.92 7.16 -14.60
N GLN A 147 2.15 6.97 -13.30
CA GLN A 147 3.47 7.12 -12.71
C GLN A 147 4.40 5.99 -13.17
N HIS A 148 5.69 6.28 -13.22
CA HIS A 148 6.69 5.22 -13.32
C HIS A 148 6.63 4.36 -12.07
N LEU A 149 6.68 3.06 -12.26
CA LEU A 149 6.74 2.09 -11.19
C LEU A 149 8.11 2.19 -10.50
N PRO A 150 8.16 2.10 -9.16
CA PRO A 150 9.44 2.04 -8.44
C PRO A 150 10.24 0.77 -8.77
N TYR A 151 9.57 -0.25 -9.30
CA TYR A 151 10.13 -1.53 -9.68
C TYR A 151 9.60 -1.96 -11.05
N GLU A 152 10.45 -2.61 -11.83
CA GLU A 152 10.08 -3.24 -13.08
C GLU A 152 9.08 -4.38 -12.88
N VAL A 153 8.06 -4.45 -13.73
CA VAL A 153 7.09 -5.56 -13.73
C VAL A 153 7.34 -6.45 -14.93
N TRP A 154 7.79 -7.68 -14.68
CA TRP A 154 7.93 -8.70 -15.70
C TRP A 154 6.70 -9.60 -15.74
N VAL A 155 6.14 -9.78 -16.92
CA VAL A 155 5.01 -10.70 -17.18
C VAL A 155 5.36 -11.50 -18.43
N GLY A 156 5.71 -12.77 -18.24
CA GLY A 156 6.36 -13.56 -19.30
C GLY A 156 7.60 -12.82 -19.81
N ASP A 157 7.68 -12.60 -21.12
CA ASP A 157 8.82 -11.93 -21.76
C ASP A 157 8.66 -10.41 -21.91
N ARG A 158 7.59 -9.82 -21.35
CA ARG A 158 7.31 -8.38 -21.46
C ARG A 158 7.64 -7.65 -20.15
N LEU A 159 8.26 -6.49 -20.30
CA LEU A 159 8.59 -5.58 -19.21
C LEU A 159 7.66 -4.37 -19.23
N TYR A 160 7.09 -4.04 -18.07
CA TYR A 160 6.23 -2.87 -17.87
C TYR A 160 6.85 -1.94 -16.84
N THR A 161 6.84 -0.65 -17.14
CA THR A 161 7.38 0.42 -16.28
C THR A 161 6.28 1.34 -15.74
N ARG A 162 5.02 1.15 -16.15
CA ARG A 162 3.84 1.86 -15.65
C ARG A 162 2.68 0.88 -15.50
N LEU A 163 1.78 1.13 -14.55
CA LEU A 163 0.59 0.30 -14.36
C LEU A 163 -0.42 0.42 -15.51
N ALA A 164 -0.51 1.59 -16.16
CA ALA A 164 -1.39 1.80 -17.31
C ALA A 164 -1.05 0.82 -18.45
N ASP A 165 0.24 0.66 -18.76
CA ASP A 165 0.70 -0.23 -19.83
C ASP A 165 0.34 -1.70 -19.53
N LEU A 166 0.46 -2.11 -18.26
CA LEU A 166 0.10 -3.45 -17.80
C LEU A 166 -1.42 -3.71 -17.86
N LEU A 167 -2.23 -2.70 -17.50
CA LEU A 167 -3.69 -2.77 -17.54
C LEU A 167 -4.22 -2.89 -18.98
N ASP A 168 -3.61 -2.16 -19.91
CA ASP A 168 -3.99 -2.14 -21.32
C ASP A 168 -3.61 -3.45 -22.01
N ASP A 169 -2.40 -3.96 -21.78
CA ASP A 169 -1.91 -5.18 -22.42
C ASP A 169 -2.75 -6.43 -22.10
N LYS A 170 -3.36 -6.47 -20.92
CA LYS A 170 -4.15 -7.62 -20.45
C LYS A 170 -5.65 -7.51 -20.77
N ASP A 171 -6.07 -6.49 -21.53
CA ASP A 171 -7.48 -6.13 -21.74
C ASP A 171 -8.28 -5.94 -20.43
N LYS A 172 -7.58 -5.72 -19.30
CA LYS A 172 -8.19 -5.56 -17.97
C LYS A 172 -8.66 -4.13 -17.74
N ASN A 173 -8.03 -3.16 -18.41
CA ASN A 173 -8.36 -1.75 -18.26
C ASN A 173 -9.87 -1.51 -18.51
N PHE A 174 -10.43 -2.03 -19.61
CA PHE A 174 -11.86 -1.88 -19.89
C PHE A 174 -12.76 -2.51 -18.82
N THR A 175 -12.35 -3.65 -18.25
CA THR A 175 -13.10 -4.32 -17.19
C THR A 175 -13.10 -3.48 -15.91
N LEU A 176 -11.93 -2.96 -15.52
CA LEU A 176 -11.78 -2.12 -14.33
C LEU A 176 -12.41 -0.73 -14.49
N LEU A 177 -12.37 -0.14 -15.68
CA LEU A 177 -13.08 1.10 -15.99
C LEU A 177 -14.60 0.91 -15.91
N LYS A 178 -15.13 -0.24 -16.35
CA LYS A 178 -16.55 -0.58 -16.16
C LYS A 178 -16.91 -0.67 -14.67
N CYS A 179 -16.02 -1.24 -13.83
CA CYS A 179 -16.22 -1.24 -12.38
C CYS A 179 -16.42 0.17 -11.81
N MET A 180 -15.74 1.18 -12.36
CA MET A 180 -15.88 2.59 -11.94
C MET A 180 -17.25 3.15 -12.33
N GLN A 181 -17.68 2.94 -13.58
CA GLN A 181 -18.93 3.48 -14.12
C GLN A 181 -20.18 2.92 -13.42
N GLN A 182 -20.13 1.66 -12.98
CA GLN A 182 -21.23 1.04 -12.24
C GLN A 182 -21.40 1.58 -10.82
N ALA A 183 -20.35 2.16 -10.23
CA ALA A 183 -20.42 2.76 -8.91
C ALA A 183 -21.04 4.17 -8.94
N THR A 184 -20.74 4.97 -9.97
CA THR A 184 -21.28 6.32 -10.12
C THR A 184 -22.78 6.36 -10.46
N ASN A 185 -23.35 5.25 -10.94
CA ASN A 185 -24.79 5.14 -11.22
C ASN A 185 -25.62 4.64 -10.02
N LYS A 186 -24.98 4.44 -8.86
CA LYS A 186 -25.62 3.97 -7.61
C LYS A 186 -25.62 5.02 -6.49
N GLU A 187 -25.12 6.22 -6.76
CA GLU A 187 -25.23 7.41 -5.90
C GLU A 187 -26.27 8.38 -6.47
#